data_AF-A0A9C7SCR4-F1
#
_entry.id   AF-A0A9C7SCR4-F1
#
_cell.length_a   1.000
_cell.length_b   1.000
_cell.length_c   1.000
_cell.angle_alpha   90.00
_cell.angle_beta   90.00
_cell.angle_gamma   90.00
#
_symmetry.space_group_name_H-M   'P 1'
#
loop_
_entity.id
_entity.type
_entity.pdbx_description
1 polymer ?
#
loop_
_entity_poly.entity_id
_entity_poly.type
_entity_poly.pdbx_seq_one_letter_code
_entity_poly.pdbx_strand_id
1 'polypeptide(L)'
;MENTVQKIREEARRLLSEGLVDVVIGFERGTLPLHSTPVFIRDAADVDRLVWDSFCGNNLATYLPKMGDQRVGVVAKGCDSRAIVALIVEKQIAREKLTIIGVPCHGVIDPHKVVKAVEGEILEAEEKGEEIVVRGEGFEKILRREDYLSRACETCAHRNPVLYDVLIGEEVEEDASN
;
A
#
# COMPACT_ATOMS: atom_id res chain seq x y z
N MET A 1 -8.50 -1.48 9.88
CA MET A 1 -7.84 -0.75 8.77
C MET A 1 -8.12 0.75 8.79
N GLU A 2 -9.32 1.21 9.17
CA GLU A 2 -9.63 2.65 9.21
C GLU A 2 -8.71 3.44 10.17
N ASN A 3 -8.26 2.82 11.26
CA ASN A 3 -7.25 3.39 12.16
C ASN A 3 -5.85 3.49 11.50
N THR A 4 -5.50 2.53 10.64
CA THR A 4 -4.20 2.46 9.97
C THR A 4 -4.03 3.61 8.97
N VAL A 5 -5.03 3.88 8.13
CA VAL A 5 -4.95 4.97 7.14
C VAL A 5 -4.85 6.33 7.83
N GLN A 6 -5.57 6.56 8.93
CA GLN A 6 -5.47 7.81 9.68
C GLN A 6 -4.06 8.01 10.25
N LYS A 7 -3.47 6.99 10.84
CA LYS A 7 -2.08 7.04 11.32
C LYS A 7 -1.08 7.29 10.19
N ILE A 8 -1.27 6.67 9.01
CA ILE A 8 -0.43 6.95 7.83
C ILE A 8 -0.53 8.43 7.44
N ARG A 9 -1.75 8.99 7.43
CA ARG A 9 -1.98 10.41 7.11
C ARG A 9 -1.36 11.34 8.14
N GLU A 10 -1.49 11.04 9.43
CA GLU A 10 -0.88 11.80 10.52
C GLU A 10 0.64 11.82 10.38
N GLU A 11 1.25 10.66 10.16
CA GLU A 11 2.71 10.56 10.00
C GLU A 11 3.18 11.25 8.71
N ALA A 12 2.49 11.07 7.59
CA ALA A 12 2.79 11.77 6.35
C ALA A 12 2.70 13.30 6.53
N ARG A 13 1.67 13.78 7.25
CA ARG A 13 1.48 15.20 7.57
C ARG A 13 2.64 15.72 8.40
N ARG A 14 3.03 14.97 9.43
CA ARG A 14 4.16 15.29 10.30
C ARG A 14 5.44 15.44 9.48
N LEU A 15 5.80 14.42 8.69
CA LEU A 15 7.02 14.41 7.87
C LEU A 15 7.11 15.59 6.90
N LEU A 16 5.99 15.94 6.25
CA LEU A 16 5.93 17.09 5.32
C LEU A 16 5.97 18.43 6.06
N SER A 17 5.18 18.59 7.12
CA SER A 17 5.09 19.85 7.87
C SER A 17 6.37 20.21 8.63
N GLU A 18 7.11 19.20 9.10
CA GLU A 18 8.43 19.36 9.74
C GLU A 18 9.57 19.50 8.72
N GLY A 19 9.30 19.35 7.41
CA GLY A 19 10.31 19.47 6.35
C GLY A 19 11.35 18.34 6.35
N LEU A 20 11.01 17.19 6.96
CA LEU A 20 11.87 16.01 7.02
C LEU A 20 11.95 15.32 5.64
N VAL A 21 10.86 15.40 4.87
CA VAL A 21 10.78 14.88 3.51
C VAL A 21 10.23 15.95 2.57
N ASP A 22 10.64 15.90 1.30
CA ASP A 22 10.17 16.83 0.26
C ASP A 22 8.96 16.27 -0.51
N VAL A 23 8.69 14.96 -0.37
CA VAL A 23 7.54 14.26 -0.95
C VAL A 23 7.23 13.00 -0.15
N VAL A 24 5.95 12.66 -0.01
CA VAL A 24 5.47 11.36 0.45
C VAL A 24 4.86 10.59 -0.72
N ILE A 25 5.33 9.36 -0.93
CA ILE A 25 4.79 8.42 -1.92
C ILE A 25 3.90 7.42 -1.19
N GLY A 26 2.64 7.36 -1.57
CA GLY A 26 1.66 6.42 -1.02
C GLY A 26 0.68 5.96 -2.09
N PHE A 27 -0.50 5.54 -1.66
CA PHE A 27 -1.58 5.12 -2.53
C PHE A 27 -2.75 6.10 -2.45
N GLU A 28 -3.42 6.36 -3.56
CA GLU A 28 -4.72 7.03 -3.61
C GLU A 28 -5.74 6.14 -4.34
N ARG A 29 -7.02 6.44 -4.15
CA ARG A 29 -8.10 5.75 -4.87
C ARG A 29 -7.96 6.05 -6.36
N GLY A 30 -7.79 5.01 -7.17
CA GLY A 30 -7.69 5.12 -8.62
C GLY A 30 -9.05 5.37 -9.29
N THR A 31 -9.02 5.52 -10.62
CA THR A 31 -10.23 5.63 -11.45
C THR A 31 -10.89 4.28 -11.73
N LEU A 32 -10.12 3.19 -11.63
CA LEU A 32 -10.61 1.84 -11.83
C LEU A 32 -10.99 1.22 -10.48
N PRO A 33 -12.14 0.53 -10.38
CA PRO A 33 -12.48 -0.21 -9.17
C PRO A 33 -11.45 -1.32 -8.95
N LEU A 34 -11.23 -1.68 -7.68
CA LEU A 34 -10.25 -2.68 -7.25
C LEU A 34 -8.77 -2.28 -7.47
N HIS A 35 -8.49 -1.03 -7.87
CA HIS A 35 -7.13 -0.55 -8.10
C HIS A 35 -6.85 0.75 -7.36
N SER A 36 -5.79 0.75 -6.55
CA SER A 36 -5.21 1.96 -5.97
C SER A 36 -3.97 2.39 -6.77
N THR A 37 -3.85 3.69 -7.03
CA THR A 37 -2.77 4.27 -7.83
C THR A 37 -1.72 4.95 -6.95
N PRO A 38 -0.44 4.98 -7.34
CA PRO A 38 0.58 5.72 -6.62
C PRO A 38 0.28 7.22 -6.63
N VAL A 39 0.42 7.87 -5.48
CA VAL A 39 0.28 9.32 -5.33
C VAL A 39 1.55 9.93 -4.74
N PHE A 40 1.88 11.14 -5.18
CA PHE A 40 3.06 11.90 -4.75
C PHE A 40 2.58 13.17 -4.07
N ILE A 41 2.66 13.20 -2.74
CA ILE A 41 2.12 14.27 -1.91
C ILE A 41 3.27 15.17 -1.48
N ARG A 42 3.17 16.46 -1.80
CA ARG A 42 4.18 17.48 -1.45
C ARG A 42 3.64 18.50 -0.45
N ASP A 43 2.33 18.63 -0.35
CA ASP A 43 1.67 19.50 0.60
C ASP A 43 1.05 18.65 1.73
N ALA A 44 1.27 19.06 2.96
CA ALA A 44 0.69 18.43 4.14
C ALA A 44 -0.85 18.49 4.17
N ALA A 45 -1.47 19.42 3.41
CA ALA A 45 -2.92 19.51 3.23
C ALA A 45 -3.49 18.37 2.35
N ASP A 46 -2.67 17.79 1.47
CA ASP A 46 -3.12 16.78 0.50
C ASP A 46 -3.07 15.34 1.03
N VAL A 47 -2.59 15.14 2.27
CA VAL A 47 -2.42 13.80 2.88
C VAL A 47 -3.73 13.02 2.96
N ASP A 48 -4.89 13.68 2.99
CA ASP A 48 -6.20 13.03 3.05
C ASP A 48 -6.55 12.24 1.79
N ARG A 49 -5.77 12.39 0.71
CA ARG A 49 -5.84 11.55 -0.49
C ARG A 49 -5.27 10.14 -0.26
N LEU A 50 -4.43 9.95 0.76
CA LEU A 50 -3.81 8.67 1.05
C LEU A 50 -4.88 7.64 1.44
N VAL A 51 -4.83 6.49 0.79
CA VAL A 51 -5.64 5.32 1.11
C VAL A 51 -4.74 4.15 1.47
N TRP A 52 -5.28 3.21 2.24
CA TRP A 52 -4.63 1.95 2.53
C TRP A 52 -5.67 0.84 2.60
N ASP A 53 -5.61 -0.05 1.62
CA ASP A 53 -6.52 -1.18 1.41
C ASP A 53 -5.81 -2.28 0.61
N SER A 54 -6.49 -3.40 0.41
CA SER A 54 -6.01 -4.55 -0.33
C SER A 54 -5.96 -4.33 -1.84
N PHE A 55 -6.39 -3.16 -2.33
CA PHE A 55 -6.24 -2.73 -3.72
C PHE A 55 -4.87 -2.07 -3.98
N CYS A 56 -4.09 -1.83 -2.93
CA CYS A 56 -2.75 -1.23 -2.97
C CYS A 56 -1.67 -2.20 -3.52
N GLY A 57 -1.86 -2.68 -4.76
CA GLY A 57 -1.00 -3.69 -5.37
C GLY A 57 0.28 -3.19 -6.03
N ASN A 58 0.39 -1.89 -6.33
CA ASN A 58 1.59 -1.34 -6.95
C ASN A 58 2.79 -1.40 -5.98
N ASN A 59 3.99 -1.63 -6.53
CA ASN A 59 5.24 -1.54 -5.78
C ASN A 59 5.79 -0.12 -5.87
N LEU A 60 5.68 0.63 -4.76
CA LEU A 60 6.09 2.03 -4.70
C LEU A 60 7.62 2.22 -4.78
N ALA A 61 8.41 1.18 -4.50
CA ALA A 61 9.86 1.23 -4.59
C ALA A 61 10.34 1.56 -6.02
N THR A 62 9.56 1.19 -7.04
CA THR A 62 9.89 1.43 -8.46
C THR A 62 10.00 2.92 -8.83
N TYR A 63 9.42 3.81 -8.03
CA TYR A 63 9.45 5.25 -8.26
C TYR A 63 10.64 5.93 -7.58
N LEU A 64 11.23 5.30 -6.56
CA LEU A 64 12.28 5.89 -5.73
C LEU A 64 13.54 6.31 -6.51
N PRO A 65 14.06 5.52 -7.47
CA PRO A 65 15.24 5.93 -8.24
C PRO A 65 15.00 7.19 -9.10
N LYS A 66 13.73 7.50 -9.40
CA LYS A 66 13.34 8.66 -10.23
C LYS A 66 13.19 9.96 -9.42
N MET A 67 13.36 9.91 -8.10
CA MET A 67 13.17 11.05 -7.20
C MET A 67 14.41 11.96 -7.10
N GLY A 68 15.54 11.54 -7.67
CA GLY A 68 16.77 12.34 -7.73
C GLY A 68 17.32 12.69 -6.34
N ASP A 69 17.40 13.99 -6.05
CA ASP A 69 17.95 14.51 -4.79
C ASP A 69 16.92 14.78 -3.69
N GLN A 70 15.65 14.53 -3.98
CA GLN A 70 14.60 14.72 -2.99
C GLN A 70 14.67 13.70 -1.85
N ARG A 71 14.37 14.16 -0.64
CA ARG A 71 14.07 13.31 0.51
C ARG A 71 12.64 12.79 0.39
N VAL A 72 12.47 11.48 0.51
CA VAL A 72 11.22 10.80 0.19
C VAL A 72 10.71 10.01 1.38
N GLY A 73 9.50 10.35 1.82
CA GLY A 73 8.67 9.48 2.63
C GLY A 73 8.01 8.42 1.75
N VAL A 74 8.05 7.14 2.10
CA VAL A 74 7.39 6.08 1.31
C VAL A 74 6.60 5.15 2.21
N VAL A 75 5.33 4.94 1.87
CA VAL A 75 4.50 3.91 2.52
C VAL A 75 4.87 2.56 1.94
N ALA A 76 5.35 1.63 2.76
CA ALA A 76 5.90 0.36 2.31
C ALA A 76 5.26 -0.83 3.04
N LYS A 77 4.64 -1.72 2.28
CA LYS A 77 4.27 -3.07 2.75
C LYS A 77 5.49 -4.00 2.71
N GLY A 78 5.36 -5.20 3.28
CA GLY A 78 6.44 -6.19 3.35
C GLY A 78 7.25 -6.36 2.06
N CYS A 79 6.58 -6.61 0.93
CA CYS A 79 7.22 -6.74 -0.38
C CYS A 79 7.91 -5.45 -0.87
N ASP A 80 7.30 -4.29 -0.66
CA ASP A 80 7.87 -2.99 -1.03
C ASP A 80 9.15 -2.72 -0.22
N SER A 81 9.15 -3.01 1.08
CA SER A 81 10.32 -2.82 1.95
C SER A 81 11.52 -3.67 1.49
N ARG A 82 11.29 -4.91 1.05
CA ARG A 82 12.36 -5.76 0.48
C ARG A 82 12.90 -5.20 -0.82
N ALA A 83 12.03 -4.68 -1.68
CA ALA A 83 12.44 -4.01 -2.91
C ALA A 83 13.28 -2.76 -2.61
N ILE A 84 12.90 -1.98 -1.59
CA ILE A 84 13.68 -0.81 -1.13
C ILE A 84 15.08 -1.24 -0.67
N VAL A 85 15.19 -2.32 0.11
CA VAL A 85 16.50 -2.88 0.51
C VAL A 85 17.36 -3.22 -0.70
N ALA A 86 16.80 -3.90 -1.70
CA ALA A 86 17.53 -4.23 -2.93
C ALA A 86 18.06 -2.97 -3.64
N LEU A 87 17.22 -1.94 -3.79
CA LEU A 87 17.62 -0.67 -4.41
C LEU A 87 18.73 0.05 -3.64
N ILE A 88 18.73 -0.02 -2.30
CA ILE A 88 19.79 0.54 -1.46
C ILE A 88 21.09 -0.24 -1.66
N VAL A 89 21.04 -1.57 -1.61
CA VAL A 89 22.23 -2.44 -1.78
C VAL A 89 22.85 -2.26 -3.16
N GLU A 90 22.02 -2.13 -4.19
CA GLU A 90 22.45 -1.84 -5.57
C GLU A 90 22.87 -0.38 -5.79
N LYS A 91 22.83 0.46 -4.74
CA LYS A 91 23.18 1.89 -4.79
C LYS A 91 22.35 2.71 -5.78
N GLN A 92 21.14 2.25 -6.09
CA GLN A 92 20.19 3.03 -6.88
C GLN A 92 19.54 4.15 -6.05
N ILE A 93 19.54 4.01 -4.73
CA ILE A 93 19.07 5.04 -3.81
C ILE A 93 19.93 5.10 -2.53
N ALA A 94 20.11 6.32 -2.04
CA ALA A 94 20.71 6.63 -0.76
C ALA A 94 19.70 6.40 0.38
N ARG A 95 20.03 5.57 1.37
CA ARG A 95 19.15 5.24 2.52
C ARG A 95 18.80 6.49 3.34
N GLU A 96 19.74 7.42 3.44
CA GLU A 96 19.61 8.70 4.13
C GLU A 96 18.59 9.64 3.50
N LYS A 97 18.22 9.43 2.23
CA LYS A 97 17.15 10.17 1.56
C LYS A 97 15.77 9.57 1.79
N LEU A 98 15.66 8.44 2.49
CA LEU A 98 14.40 7.73 2.68
C LEU A 98 13.90 7.84 4.13
N THR A 99 12.60 8.07 4.25
CA THR A 99 11.83 7.77 5.46
C THR A 99 10.77 6.75 5.10
N ILE A 100 10.86 5.56 5.69
CA ILE A 100 10.01 4.43 5.32
C ILE A 100 8.91 4.26 6.38
N ILE A 101 7.68 4.49 5.96
CA ILE A 101 6.47 4.22 6.74
C ILE A 101 6.07 2.77 6.47
N GLY A 102 6.53 1.86 7.34
CA GLY A 102 6.24 0.43 7.25
C GLY A 102 4.81 0.12 7.65
N VAL A 103 4.11 -0.67 6.85
CA VAL A 103 2.75 -1.13 7.16
C VAL A 103 2.66 -2.64 6.94
N PRO A 104 2.44 -3.44 8.01
CA PRO A 104 2.19 -4.87 7.88
C PRO A 104 1.03 -5.16 6.93
N CYS A 105 1.20 -6.17 6.07
CA CYS A 105 0.28 -6.43 4.97
C CYS A 105 -0.45 -7.78 5.14
N HIS A 106 -1.78 -7.73 5.09
CA HIS A 106 -2.59 -8.94 5.09
C HIS A 106 -2.74 -9.57 3.70
N GLY A 107 -2.05 -9.05 2.68
CA GLY A 107 -2.11 -9.50 1.30
C GLY A 107 -2.95 -8.59 0.42
N VAL A 108 -2.59 -8.53 -0.85
CA VAL A 108 -3.24 -7.73 -1.89
C VAL A 108 -4.13 -8.64 -2.73
N ILE A 109 -5.30 -8.15 -3.14
CA ILE A 109 -6.24 -8.91 -3.97
C ILE A 109 -5.79 -8.99 -5.43
N ASP A 110 -6.28 -9.99 -6.16
CA ASP A 110 -6.20 -10.10 -7.60
C ASP A 110 -7.52 -9.62 -8.23
N PRO A 111 -7.55 -8.44 -8.86
CA PRO A 111 -8.75 -7.92 -9.50
C PRO A 111 -9.33 -8.86 -10.55
N HIS A 112 -8.49 -9.66 -11.23
CA HIS A 112 -8.97 -10.63 -12.22
C HIS A 112 -9.78 -11.76 -11.58
N LYS A 113 -9.45 -12.19 -10.35
CA LYS A 113 -10.24 -13.19 -9.64
C LYS A 113 -11.59 -12.63 -9.22
N VAL A 114 -11.61 -11.37 -8.75
CA VAL A 114 -12.84 -10.70 -8.32
C VAL A 114 -13.78 -10.47 -9.50
N VAL A 115 -13.27 -9.99 -10.64
CA VAL A 115 -14.05 -9.79 -11.88
C VAL A 115 -14.66 -11.11 -12.36
N LYS A 116 -13.96 -12.24 -12.24
CA LYS A 116 -14.50 -13.56 -12.61
C LYS A 116 -15.60 -14.07 -11.67
N ALA A 117 -15.70 -13.53 -10.46
CA ALA A 117 -16.67 -13.96 -9.47
C ALA A 117 -17.99 -13.17 -9.53
N VAL A 118 -18.09 -12.14 -10.38
CA VAL A 118 -19.32 -11.36 -10.57
C VAL A 118 -19.82 -11.47 -12.00
N GLU A 119 -21.14 -11.38 -12.15
CA GLU A 119 -21.77 -11.25 -13.46
C GLU A 119 -22.06 -9.76 -13.70
N GLY A 120 -21.27 -9.11 -14.54
CA GLY A 120 -21.42 -7.69 -14.87
C GLY A 120 -20.16 -6.85 -14.64
N GLU A 121 -20.22 -5.59 -15.06
CA GLU A 121 -19.15 -4.62 -14.83
C GLU A 121 -19.17 -4.14 -13.38
N ILE A 122 -18.02 -4.21 -12.71
CA ILE A 122 -17.83 -3.61 -11.39
C ILE A 122 -17.61 -2.11 -11.60
N LEU A 123 -18.40 -1.28 -10.93
CA LEU A 123 -18.28 0.18 -10.94
C LEU A 123 -17.60 0.69 -9.67
N GLU A 124 -17.85 0.03 -8.54
CA GLU A 124 -17.28 0.41 -7.25
C GLU A 124 -16.84 -0.81 -6.45
N ALA A 125 -15.76 -0.64 -5.69
CA ALA A 125 -15.30 -1.65 -4.75
C ALA A 125 -14.81 -0.99 -3.46
N GLU A 126 -15.16 -1.59 -2.34
CA GLU A 126 -14.82 -1.10 -1.01
C GLU A 126 -14.42 -2.28 -0.12
N GLU A 127 -13.34 -2.12 0.66
CA GLU A 127 -12.93 -3.10 1.65
C GLU A 127 -13.50 -2.76 3.02
N LYS A 128 -14.13 -3.76 3.66
CA LYS A 128 -14.71 -3.66 5.00
C LYS A 128 -14.20 -4.84 5.85
N GLY A 129 -13.05 -4.63 6.49
CA GLY A 129 -12.42 -5.67 7.31
C GLY A 129 -11.98 -6.86 6.46
N GLU A 130 -12.59 -8.03 6.66
CA GLU A 130 -12.26 -9.26 5.92
C GLU A 130 -13.09 -9.43 4.64
N GLU A 131 -13.96 -8.46 4.33
CA GLU A 131 -14.87 -8.50 3.20
C GLU A 131 -14.53 -7.42 2.17
N ILE A 132 -14.78 -7.75 0.90
CA ILE A 132 -14.75 -6.82 -0.22
C ILE A 132 -16.19 -6.71 -0.73
N VAL A 133 -16.73 -5.50 -0.71
CA VAL A 133 -18.04 -5.20 -1.26
C VAL A 133 -17.85 -4.64 -2.65
N VAL A 134 -18.34 -5.34 -3.66
CA VAL A 134 -18.31 -4.93 -5.07
C VAL A 134 -19.71 -4.58 -5.55
N ARG A 135 -19.83 -3.48 -6.27
CA ARG A 135 -21.11 -2.95 -6.79
C ARG A 135 -21.00 -2.70 -8.28
N GLY A 136 -22.07 -3.00 -8.99
CA GLY A 136 -22.23 -2.68 -10.40
C GLY A 136 -23.69 -2.40 -10.74
N GLU A 137 -24.03 -2.38 -12.03
CA GLU A 137 -25.41 -2.12 -12.46
C GLU A 137 -26.37 -3.22 -11.98
N GLY A 138 -27.17 -2.90 -10.97
CA GLY A 138 -28.21 -3.79 -10.46
C GLY A 138 -27.71 -4.93 -9.57
N PHE A 139 -26.43 -4.92 -9.15
CA PHE A 139 -25.90 -5.91 -8.21
C PHE A 139 -24.99 -5.30 -7.14
N GLU A 140 -25.05 -5.92 -5.96
CA GLU A 140 -24.06 -5.78 -4.89
C GLU A 140 -23.65 -7.19 -4.47
N LYS A 141 -22.35 -7.44 -4.34
CA LYS A 141 -21.83 -8.73 -3.88
C LYS A 141 -20.78 -8.51 -2.79
N ILE A 142 -20.88 -9.32 -1.75
CA ILE A 142 -19.93 -9.37 -0.64
C ILE A 142 -19.05 -10.59 -0.86
N LEU A 143 -17.74 -10.39 -0.86
CA LEU A 143 -16.73 -11.39 -1.15
C LEU A 143 -15.75 -11.48 0.02
N ARG A 144 -15.39 -12.69 0.47
CA ARG A 144 -14.36 -12.87 1.49
C ARG A 144 -12.98 -12.61 0.89
N ARG A 145 -12.27 -11.62 1.44
CA ARG A 145 -10.99 -11.10 0.90
C ARG A 145 -9.93 -12.18 0.66
N GLU A 146 -9.83 -13.14 1.56
CA GLU A 146 -8.83 -14.21 1.54
C GLU A 146 -8.92 -15.11 0.30
N ASP A 147 -10.13 -15.30 -0.24
CA ASP A 147 -10.37 -16.14 -1.42
C ASP A 147 -9.90 -15.47 -2.73
N TYR A 148 -9.66 -14.16 -2.68
CA TYR A 148 -9.33 -13.32 -3.84
C TYR A 148 -7.93 -12.73 -3.78
N LEU A 149 -7.06 -13.21 -2.87
CA LEU A 149 -5.67 -12.77 -2.82
C LEU A 149 -4.93 -13.05 -4.13
N SER A 150 -3.96 -12.20 -4.45
CA SER A 150 -2.99 -12.48 -5.50
C SER A 150 -2.17 -13.72 -5.15
N ARG A 151 -1.79 -14.50 -6.18
CA ARG A 151 -1.05 -15.76 -6.02
C ARG A 151 0.20 -15.62 -5.14
N ALA A 152 0.91 -14.51 -5.26
CA ALA A 152 2.09 -14.22 -4.45
C ALA A 152 1.76 -13.97 -2.96
N CYS A 153 0.56 -13.48 -2.67
CA CYS A 153 0.11 -13.18 -1.30
C CYS A 153 -0.48 -14.40 -0.58
N GLU A 154 -1.00 -15.39 -1.32
CA GLU A 154 -1.57 -16.62 -0.75
C GLU A 154 -0.57 -17.40 0.11
N THR A 155 0.71 -17.36 -0.26
CA THR A 155 1.79 -18.13 0.38
C THR A 155 2.92 -17.23 0.90
N CYS A 156 2.64 -15.93 1.07
CA CYS A 156 3.65 -14.98 1.50
C CYS A 156 4.03 -15.20 2.98
N ALA A 157 5.29 -15.55 3.22
CA ALA A 157 5.88 -15.66 4.55
C ALA A 157 6.52 -14.33 5.06
N HIS A 158 6.36 -13.23 4.31
CA HIS A 158 7.03 -11.95 4.58
C HIS A 158 6.05 -10.77 4.44
N ARG A 159 5.09 -10.71 5.36
CA ARG A 159 3.99 -9.73 5.49
C ARG A 159 4.43 -8.44 6.17
N ASN A 160 5.36 -8.51 7.10
CA ASN A 160 5.92 -7.40 7.85
C ASN A 160 7.02 -6.70 7.04
N PRO A 161 7.10 -5.36 7.11
CA PRO A 161 8.21 -4.63 6.50
C PRO A 161 9.53 -4.99 7.17
N VAL A 162 10.54 -5.36 6.39
CA VAL A 162 11.88 -5.75 6.91
C VAL A 162 12.79 -4.54 7.17
N LEU A 163 12.43 -3.39 6.58
CA LEU A 163 13.12 -2.12 6.75
C LEU A 163 12.06 -1.03 6.84
N TYR A 164 12.05 -0.30 7.96
CA TYR A 164 11.17 0.84 8.20
C TYR A 164 11.79 1.81 9.20
N ASP A 165 11.34 3.07 9.18
CA ASP A 165 11.65 4.09 10.19
C ASP A 165 10.49 4.23 11.19
N VAL A 166 9.26 4.08 10.71
CA VAL A 166 8.04 4.10 11.52
C VAL A 166 7.18 2.92 11.12
N LEU A 167 6.73 2.14 12.10
CA LEU A 167 5.79 1.04 11.89
C LEU A 167 4.38 1.50 12.24
N ILE A 168 3.44 1.36 11.30
CA ILE A 168 2.04 1.67 11.50
C ILE A 168 1.21 0.40 11.32
N GLY A 169 0.58 -0.02 12.42
CA GLY A 169 -0.15 -1.28 12.51
C GLY A 169 0.56 -2.27 13.42
N GLU A 170 -0.10 -3.40 13.66
CA GLU A 170 0.47 -4.51 14.42
C GLU A 170 1.14 -5.49 13.45
N GLU A 171 2.26 -6.05 13.86
CA GLU A 171 2.92 -7.10 13.09
C GLU A 171 1.98 -8.29 12.93
N VAL A 172 2.00 -8.87 11.73
CA VAL A 172 1.24 -10.08 11.43
C VAL A 172 2.12 -11.27 11.74
N GLU A 173 1.54 -12.34 12.26
CA GLU A 173 2.27 -13.61 12.39
C GLU A 173 2.78 -14.06 11.02
N GLU A 174 4.08 -14.33 10.97
CA GLU A 174 4.76 -14.87 9.82
C GLU A 174 5.21 -16.29 10.16
N ASP A 175 4.93 -17.24 9.27
CA ASP A 175 5.47 -18.58 9.39
C ASP A 175 6.99 -18.50 9.25
N ALA A 176 7.71 -18.62 10.37
CA ALA A 176 9.18 -18.58 10.44
C ALA A 176 9.88 -19.79 9.78
N SER A 177 9.16 -20.55 8.96
CA SER A 177 9.53 -21.89 8.47
C SER A 177 10.03 -21.94 7.03
N ASN A 178 10.39 -20.82 6.38
CA ASN A 178 10.95 -20.82 5.03
C ASN A 178 12.21 -19.97 4.87
#